data_AF-A0A4Y2J9Y7-F1
#
_entry.id   AF-A0A4Y2J9Y7-F1
#
_cell.length_a   1.000
_cell.length_b   1.000
_cell.length_c   1.000
_cell.angle_alpha   90.00
_cell.angle_beta   90.00
_cell.angle_gamma   90.00
#
_symmetry.space_group_name_H-M   'P 1'
#
loop_
_entity.id
_entity.type
_entity.pdbx_description
1 polymer ?
#
loop_
_entity_poly.entity_id
_entity_poly.type
_entity_poly.pdbx_seq_one_letter_code
_entity_poly.pdbx_strand_id
1 'polypeptide(L)'
;MFTEEIPFLYPNDFQRVKFHQDKATNHTSKSTTAFLEKKRTDTGIAFIPFQHIPENSPDVSYMDYCAFGLMKRALSKRNPTTIDGL
;
A
#
# COMPACT_ATOMS: atom_id res chain seq x y z
N MET A 1 7.51 3.40 6.44
CA MET A 1 6.73 4.04 5.36
C MET A 1 6.42 5.52 5.60
N PHE A 2 5.73 5.87 6.69
CA PHE A 2 5.27 7.25 6.95
C PHE A 2 6.36 8.22 7.42
N THR A 3 7.48 7.71 7.94
CA THR A 3 8.54 8.54 8.55
C THR A 3 9.73 8.75 7.63
N GLU A 4 10.02 7.80 6.74
CA GLU A 4 11.25 7.83 5.92
C GLU A 4 10.91 7.78 4.43
N GLU A 5 10.13 6.79 4.01
CA GLU A 5 9.98 6.41 2.62
C GLU A 5 9.07 7.38 1.86
N ILE A 6 7.90 7.74 2.41
CA ILE A 6 7.04 8.75 1.76
C ILE A 6 7.72 10.12 1.73
N PRO A 7 8.33 10.63 2.83
CA PRO A 7 9.13 11.85 2.76
C PRO A 7 10.30 11.75 1.77
N PHE A 8 10.98 10.61 1.67
CA PHE A 8 12.08 10.42 0.73
C PHE A 8 11.62 10.45 -0.73
N LEU A 9 10.50 9.78 -1.05
CA LEU A 9 9.95 9.74 -2.39
C LEU A 9 9.28 11.06 -2.81
N TYR A 10 8.74 11.81 -1.84
CA TYR A 10 8.01 13.06 -2.07
C TYR A 10 8.49 14.18 -1.13
N PRO A 11 9.77 14.60 -1.20
CA PRO A 11 10.39 15.48 -0.19
C PRO A 11 9.69 16.82 0.01
N ASN A 12 9.10 17.37 -1.05
CA ASN A 12 8.41 18.66 -1.01
C ASN A 12 6.87 18.52 -0.98
N ASP A 13 6.33 17.32 -1.19
CA ASP A 13 4.91 17.10 -1.45
C ASP A 13 4.29 15.95 -0.62
N PHE A 14 5.03 15.37 0.33
CA PHE A 14 4.57 14.20 1.10
C PHE A 14 3.24 14.44 1.83
N GLN A 15 2.92 15.68 2.22
CA GLN A 15 1.64 16.03 2.84
C GLN A 15 0.45 15.96 1.86
N ARG A 16 0.70 16.01 0.56
CA ARG A 16 -0.33 15.88 -0.49
C ARG A 16 -0.58 14.41 -0.87
N VAL A 17 0.33 13.53 -0.47
CA VAL A 17 0.22 12.09 -0.72
C VAL A 17 -0.80 11.49 0.24
N LYS A 18 -1.58 10.54 -0.28
CA LYS A 18 -2.49 9.73 0.51
C LYS A 18 -2.07 8.28 0.41
N PHE A 19 -1.88 7.64 1.56
CA PHE A 19 -1.64 6.21 1.62
C PHE A 19 -2.90 5.44 1.18
N HIS A 20 -2.74 4.55 0.21
CA HIS A 20 -3.79 3.66 -0.28
C HIS A 20 -3.41 2.21 0.06
N GLN A 21 -4.38 1.46 0.55
CA GLN A 21 -4.32 0.01 0.74
C GLN A 21 -5.71 -0.58 0.48
N ASP A 22 -5.79 -1.87 0.21
CA ASP A 22 -7.05 -2.57 0.00
C ASP A 22 -7.82 -2.76 1.32
N LYS A 23 -9.05 -3.29 1.20
CA LYS A 23 -10.01 -3.41 2.31
C LYS A 23 -9.97 -4.79 2.99
N ALA A 24 -8.83 -5.47 3.01
CA ALA A 24 -8.69 -6.74 3.73
C ALA A 24 -9.09 -6.60 5.21
N THR A 25 -9.63 -7.67 5.81
CA THR A 25 -10.15 -7.67 7.20
C THR A 25 -9.11 -7.18 8.22
N ASN A 26 -7.85 -7.55 8.03
CA ASN A 26 -6.78 -7.10 8.92
C ASN A 26 -6.49 -5.59 8.77
N HIS A 27 -6.62 -5.05 7.56
CA HIS A 27 -6.39 -3.62 7.28
C HIS A 27 -7.50 -2.75 7.88
N THR A 28 -8.73 -3.25 7.92
CA THR A 28 -9.89 -2.54 8.51
C THR A 28 -10.06 -2.75 10.02
N SER A 29 -9.18 -3.53 10.66
CA SER A 29 -9.21 -3.75 12.10
C SER A 29 -9.08 -2.44 12.90
N LYS A 30 -9.62 -2.44 14.13
CA LYS A 30 -9.56 -1.26 15.02
C LYS A 30 -8.12 -0.83 15.30
N SER A 31 -7.21 -1.79 15.51
CA SER A 31 -5.79 -1.51 15.77
C SER A 31 -5.11 -0.87 14.57
N THR A 32 -5.35 -1.38 13.35
CA THR A 32 -4.77 -0.79 12.14
C THR A 32 -5.34 0.59 11.86
N THR A 33 -6.65 0.78 12.03
CA THR A 33 -7.29 2.10 11.89
C THR A 33 -6.72 3.10 12.89
N ALA A 34 -6.57 2.72 14.16
CA ALA A 34 -5.96 3.57 15.19
C ALA A 34 -4.49 3.90 14.86
N PHE A 35 -3.74 2.94 14.32
CA PHE A 35 -2.37 3.17 13.86
C PHE A 35 -2.32 4.20 12.72
N LEU A 36 -3.20 4.08 11.72
CA LEU A 36 -3.25 5.03 10.59
C LEU A 36 -3.63 6.44 11.03
N GLU A 37 -4.60 6.59 11.92
CA GLU A 37 -4.98 7.91 12.46
C GLU A 37 -3.86 8.51 13.30
N LYS A 38 -3.16 7.68 14.09
CA LYS A 38 -1.96 8.14 14.80
C LYS A 38 -0.89 8.61 13.82
N LYS A 39 -0.59 7.84 12.77
CA LYS A 39 0.40 8.23 11.75
C LYS A 39 0.02 9.49 11.00
N ARG A 40 -1.27 9.67 10.67
CA ARG A 40 -1.78 10.90 10.10
C ARG A 40 -1.55 12.10 11.02
N THR A 41 -1.76 11.94 12.31
CA THR A 41 -1.55 13.00 13.30
C THR A 41 -0.06 13.31 13.49
N ASP A 42 0.77 12.28 13.62
CA ASP A 42 2.21 12.43 13.88
C ASP A 42 2.98 13.00 12.67
N THR A 43 2.57 12.65 11.44
CA THR A 43 3.35 12.95 10.21
C THR A 43 2.66 13.88 9.23
N GLY A 44 1.35 14.14 9.42
CA GLY A 44 0.53 14.89 8.45
C GLY A 44 0.17 14.11 7.18
N ILE A 45 0.68 12.89 6.99
CA ILE A 45 0.41 12.07 5.81
C ILE A 45 -0.95 11.40 5.96
N ALA A 46 -1.88 11.72 5.06
CA ALA A 46 -3.22 11.17 5.08
C ALA A 46 -3.27 9.74 4.51
N PHE A 47 -4.38 9.05 4.75
CA PHE A 47 -4.72 7.78 4.09
C PHE A 47 -6.11 7.89 3.45
N ILE A 48 -6.39 7.03 2.48
CA ILE A 48 -7.71 6.97 1.85
C ILE A 48 -8.68 6.24 2.80
N PRO A 49 -9.81 6.87 3.18
CA PRO A 49 -10.81 6.21 4.03
C PRO A 49 -11.34 4.92 3.39
N PHE A 50 -11.51 3.87 4.19
CA PHE A 50 -11.99 2.56 3.71
C PHE A 50 -13.36 2.59 3.04
N GLN A 51 -14.20 3.59 3.34
CA GLN A 51 -15.49 3.78 2.67
C GLN A 51 -15.35 4.20 1.20
N HIS A 52 -14.18 4.73 0.80
CA HIS A 52 -13.87 5.11 -0.59
C HIS A 52 -13.11 4.03 -1.35
N ILE A 53 -12.80 2.89 -0.70
CA ILE A 53 -12.10 1.77 -1.33
C ILE A 53 -13.15 0.71 -1.67
N PRO A 54 -13.40 0.44 -2.97
CA PRO A 54 -14.37 -0.57 -3.38
C PRO A 54 -13.86 -1.98 -3.04
N GLU A 55 -14.80 -2.86 -2.69
CA GLU A 55 -14.49 -4.27 -2.40
C GLU A 55 -14.27 -5.05 -3.71
N ASN A 56 -13.46 -6.11 -3.64
CA ASN A 56 -13.17 -7.00 -4.78
C ASN A 56 -12.71 -6.30 -6.07
N SER A 57 -12.02 -5.16 -5.93
CA SER A 57 -11.63 -4.32 -7.06
C SER A 57 -10.09 -4.24 -7.17
N PRO A 58 -9.40 -5.33 -7.53
CA PRO A 58 -7.95 -5.32 -7.68
C PRO A 58 -7.48 -4.46 -8.87
N ASP A 59 -8.38 -4.17 -9.81
CA ASP A 59 -8.15 -3.30 -10.96
C ASP A 59 -7.93 -1.83 -10.58
N VAL A 60 -8.49 -1.38 -9.45
CA VAL A 60 -8.26 -0.02 -8.92
C VAL A 60 -7.05 0.06 -7.98
N SER A 61 -6.52 -1.08 -7.54
CA SER A 61 -5.30 -1.16 -6.71
C SER A 61 -4.07 -1.13 -7.60
N TYR A 62 -3.26 -0.07 -7.49
CA TYR A 62 -2.03 0.06 -8.27
C TYR A 62 -1.05 -1.10 -8.03
N MET A 63 -1.01 -1.61 -6.79
CA MET A 63 -0.18 -2.75 -6.45
C MET A 63 -0.62 -4.01 -7.18
N ASP A 64 -1.92 -4.29 -7.26
CA ASP A 64 -2.43 -5.53 -7.86
C ASP A 64 -2.47 -5.48 -9.38
N TYR A 65 -3.00 -4.40 -9.95
CA TYR A 65 -3.11 -4.23 -11.40
C TYR A 65 -1.74 -4.06 -12.07
N CYS A 66 -0.90 -3.18 -11.52
CA CYS A 66 0.35 -2.78 -12.17
C CYS A 66 1.56 -3.52 -11.60
N ALA A 67 1.94 -3.25 -10.34
CA ALA A 67 3.22 -3.72 -9.80
C ALA A 67 3.29 -5.26 -9.76
N PHE A 68 2.32 -5.92 -9.13
CA PHE A 68 2.23 -7.38 -9.08
C PHE A 68 1.85 -7.98 -10.44
N GLY A 69 1.09 -7.28 -11.28
CA GLY A 69 0.85 -7.69 -12.66
C GLY A 69 2.15 -7.85 -13.47
N LEU A 70 3.00 -6.82 -13.43
CA LEU A 70 4.31 -6.81 -14.07
C LEU A 70 5.25 -7.84 -13.44
N MET A 71 5.28 -7.94 -12.11
CA MET A 71 6.09 -8.93 -11.39
C MET A 71 5.69 -10.36 -11.80
N LYS A 72 4.39 -10.70 -11.79
CA LYS A 72 3.91 -12.03 -12.23
C LYS A 72 4.33 -12.33 -13.67
N ARG A 73 4.28 -11.34 -14.57
CA ARG A 73 4.74 -11.52 -15.95
C ARG A 73 6.24 -11.82 -16.01
N ALA A 74 7.06 -11.08 -15.26
CA ALA A 74 8.50 -11.30 -15.20
C ALA A 74 8.87 -12.67 -14.60
N LEU A 75 8.11 -13.12 -13.61
CA LEU A 75 8.31 -14.39 -12.92
C LEU A 75 7.62 -15.59 -13.60
N SER A 76 6.81 -15.37 -14.64
CA SER A 76 5.93 -16.39 -15.24
C SER A 76 6.61 -17.68 -15.72
N LYS A 77 7.92 -17.65 -15.94
CA LYS A 77 8.73 -18.80 -16.37
C LYS A 77 9.72 -19.30 -15.31
N ARG A 78 9.76 -18.67 -14.14
CA ARG A 78 10.65 -19.06 -13.04
C ARG A 78 9.95 -20.11 -12.18
N ASN A 79 10.73 -21.08 -11.71
CA ASN A 79 10.30 -22.09 -10.73
C ASN A 79 11.26 -22.08 -9.54
N PRO A 80 11.20 -21.03 -8.70
CA PRO A 80 12.09 -20.92 -7.56
C PRO A 80 11.83 -22.07 -6.57
N THR A 81 12.90 -22.73 -6.12
CA THR A 81 12.85 -23.80 -5.10
C THR A 81 13.25 -23.30 -3.71
N THR A 82 13.76 -22.08 -3.63
CA THR A 82 14.18 -21.40 -2.40
C THR A 82 13.74 -19.93 -2.44
N ILE A 83 13.70 -19.28 -1.28
CA ILE A 83 13.40 -17.85 -1.18
C ILE A 83 14.47 -17.01 -1.89
N ASP A 84 15.74 -17.40 -1.78
CA ASP A 84 16.84 -16.72 -2.49
C ASP A 84 16.74 -16.85 -4.02
N GLY A 85 15.97 -17.81 -4.51
CA GLY A 85 15.75 -18.04 -5.94
C GLY A 85 14.60 -17.24 -6.55
N LEU A 86 13.82 -16.49 -5.76
CA LEU A 86 12.73 -15.63 -6.23
C LEU A 86 13.25 -14.41 -7.02
#